data_AF-A0A1Y6BQB9-F1
#
_entry.id   AF-A0A1Y6BQB9-F1
#
_cell.length_a   1.000
_cell.length_b   1.000
_cell.length_c   1.000
_cell.angle_alpha   90.00
_cell.angle_beta   90.00
_cell.angle_gamma   90.00
#
_symmetry.space_group_name_H-M   'P 1'
#
loop_
_entity.id
_entity.type
_entity.pdbx_description
1 polymer ?
#
loop_
_entity_poly.entity_id
_entity_poly.type
_entity_poly.pdbx_seq_one_letter_code
_entity_poly.pdbx_strand_id
1 'polypeptide(L)'
;MPQVDKDSFKTALIELGHNPADYSGKKLSIDGMAALYELDSEIILDAIDQKSIAAHYDYANDTIWVDALDAAHFYYCIRSEANLYAP
;
A
#
# COMPACT_ATOMS: atom_id res chain seq x y z
N MET A 1 5.63 -15.55 -1.43
CA MET A 1 5.56 -14.87 -0.12
C MET A 1 4.18 -15.15 0.47
N PRO A 2 4.00 -15.48 1.75
CA PRO A 2 2.66 -15.53 2.32
C PRO A 2 2.22 -14.08 2.57
N GLN A 3 1.79 -13.43 1.49
CA GLN A 3 1.13 -12.14 1.64
C GLN A 3 -0.16 -12.37 2.41
N VAL A 4 -0.34 -11.67 3.54
CA VAL A 4 -1.66 -11.56 4.15
C VAL A 4 -2.57 -11.03 3.06
N ASP A 5 -3.64 -11.75 2.74
CA ASP A 5 -4.54 -11.30 1.68
C ASP A 5 -5.25 -10.00 2.09
N LYS A 6 -5.71 -9.25 1.09
CA LYS A 6 -6.31 -7.92 1.31
C LYS A 6 -7.58 -7.99 2.18
N ASP A 7 -8.31 -9.11 2.21
CA ASP A 7 -9.54 -9.23 2.99
C ASP A 7 -9.24 -9.52 4.47
N SER A 8 -8.22 -10.33 4.75
CA SER A 8 -7.66 -10.50 6.10
C SER A 8 -7.16 -9.15 6.66
N PHE A 9 -6.46 -8.35 5.84
CA PHE A 9 -6.03 -7.00 6.24
C PHE A 9 -7.20 -6.06 6.55
N LYS A 10 -8.25 -6.04 5.72
CA LYS A 10 -9.47 -5.25 5.99
C LYS A 10 -10.14 -5.67 7.30
N THR A 11 -10.22 -6.97 7.57
CA THR A 11 -10.79 -7.50 8.81
C THR A 11 -10.01 -6.99 10.01
N ALA A 12 -8.68 -7.06 9.96
CA ALA A 12 -7.82 -6.53 11.02
C ALA A 12 -8.00 -5.02 11.24
N LEU A 13 -8.14 -4.22 10.17
CA LEU A 13 -8.44 -2.79 10.29
C LEU A 13 -9.77 -2.54 11.04
N ILE A 14 -10.82 -3.31 10.72
CA ILE A 14 -12.13 -3.22 11.39
C ILE A 14 -12.01 -3.57 12.88
N GLU A 15 -11.30 -4.64 13.21
CA GLU A 15 -11.07 -5.08 14.60
C GLU A 15 -10.29 -4.04 15.41
N LEU A 16 -9.38 -3.29 14.77
CA LEU A 16 -8.65 -2.17 15.37
C LEU A 16 -9.47 -0.88 15.47
N GLY A 17 -10.74 -0.88 15.03
CA GLY A 17 -11.63 0.28 15.08
C GLY A 17 -11.47 1.26 13.92
N HIS A 18 -10.79 0.87 12.83
CA HIS A 18 -10.70 1.64 11.61
C HIS A 18 -11.73 1.18 10.57
N ASN A 19 -12.19 2.09 9.71
CA ASN A 19 -13.09 1.76 8.62
C ASN A 19 -12.32 1.68 7.29
N PRO A 20 -12.18 0.50 6.65
CA PRO A 20 -11.49 0.37 5.36
C PRO A 20 -12.05 1.25 4.24
N ALA A 21 -13.35 1.59 4.30
CA ALA A 21 -13.98 2.47 3.32
C ALA A 21 -13.44 3.92 3.39
N ASP A 22 -12.83 4.32 4.51
CA ASP A 22 -12.22 5.64 4.64
C ASP A 22 -10.90 5.73 3.83
N TYR A 23 -10.36 4.60 3.37
CA TYR A 23 -9.13 4.51 2.59
C TYR A 23 -9.41 4.14 1.14
N SER A 24 -10.35 3.22 0.91
CA SER A 24 -10.70 2.75 -0.42
C SER A 24 -11.15 3.89 -1.34
N GLY A 25 -10.61 3.91 -2.57
CA GLY A 25 -10.89 4.91 -3.58
C GLY A 25 -10.12 6.22 -3.41
N LYS A 26 -9.38 6.41 -2.31
CA LYS A 26 -8.49 7.56 -2.15
C LYS A 26 -7.22 7.34 -2.96
N LYS A 27 -6.88 8.33 -3.78
CA LYS A 27 -5.68 8.32 -4.62
C LYS A 27 -4.47 8.83 -3.82
N LEU A 28 -3.38 8.08 -3.84
CA LEU A 28 -2.06 8.53 -3.40
C LEU A 28 -1.13 8.56 -4.61
N SER A 29 -0.44 9.68 -4.83
CA SER A 29 0.70 9.69 -5.76
C SER A 29 1.84 8.84 -5.21
N ILE A 30 2.78 8.44 -6.08
CA ILE A 30 3.99 7.72 -5.66
C ILE A 30 4.75 8.52 -4.60
N ASP A 31 5.02 9.81 -4.86
CA ASP A 31 5.72 10.67 -3.90
C ASP A 31 4.93 10.84 -2.59
N GLY A 32 3.60 10.91 -2.67
CA GLY A 32 2.74 11.01 -1.50
C GLY A 32 2.79 9.74 -0.65
N MET A 33 2.83 8.57 -1.29
CA MET A 33 2.99 7.29 -0.61
C MET A 33 4.39 7.14 0.00
N ALA A 34 5.44 7.53 -0.73
CA ALA A 34 6.83 7.52 -0.25
C ALA A 34 6.98 8.37 1.01
N ALA A 35 6.44 9.61 0.99
CA ALA A 35 6.47 10.50 2.13
C ALA A 35 5.62 9.99 3.31
N LEU A 36 4.43 9.46 3.05
CA LEU A 36 3.50 9.00 4.10
C LEU A 36 4.05 7.80 4.88
N TYR A 37 4.71 6.87 4.20
CA TYR A 37 5.20 5.62 4.79
C TYR A 37 6.72 5.61 5.00
N GLU A 38 7.39 6.74 4.77
CA GLU A 38 8.85 6.87 4.87
C GLU A 38 9.59 5.79 4.04
N LEU A 39 9.09 5.53 2.83
CA LEU A 39 9.64 4.56 1.88
C LEU A 39 10.39 5.27 0.76
N ASP A 40 11.38 4.59 0.18
CA ASP A 40 11.98 5.01 -1.08
C ASP A 40 10.97 4.82 -2.23
N SER A 41 10.83 5.83 -3.10
CA SER A 41 9.98 5.75 -4.29
C SER A 41 10.40 4.61 -5.22
N GLU A 42 11.69 4.23 -5.26
CA GLU A 42 12.16 3.09 -6.06
C GLU A 42 11.52 1.77 -5.60
N ILE A 43 11.34 1.57 -4.30
CA ILE A 43 10.69 0.36 -3.74
C ILE A 43 9.23 0.28 -4.21
N ILE A 44 8.55 1.43 -4.27
CA ILE A 44 7.15 1.52 -4.71
C ILE A 44 7.05 1.23 -6.20
N LEU A 45 7.95 1.80 -7.02
CA LEU A 45 8.02 1.56 -8.46
C LEU A 45 8.30 0.08 -8.76
N ASP A 46 9.29 -0.52 -8.10
CA ASP A 46 9.61 -1.95 -8.23
C ASP A 46 8.41 -2.83 -7.86
N ALA A 47 7.67 -2.47 -6.81
CA ALA A 47 6.48 -3.21 -6.40
C ALA A 47 5.34 -3.12 -7.43
N ILE A 48 5.20 -1.97 -8.12
CA ILE A 48 4.24 -1.80 -9.22
C ILE A 48 4.64 -2.69 -10.39
N ASP A 49 5.93 -2.67 -10.79
CA ASP A 49 6.45 -3.48 -11.89
C ASP A 49 6.30 -4.99 -11.62
N GLN A 50 6.49 -5.40 -10.37
CA GLN A 50 6.28 -6.77 -9.91
C GLN A 50 4.80 -7.15 -9.70
N LYS A 51 3.88 -6.19 -9.89
CA LYS A 51 2.43 -6.35 -9.65
C LYS A 51 2.09 -6.72 -8.21
N SER A 52 2.95 -6.37 -7.28
CA SER A 52 2.71 -6.50 -5.83
C SER A 52 1.76 -5.43 -5.32
N ILE A 53 1.66 -4.30 -6.02
CA ILE A 53 0.71 -3.23 -5.73
C ILE A 53 0.05 -2.76 -7.04
N ALA A 54 -1.27 -2.55 -6.99
CA ALA A 54 -2.01 -2.02 -8.13
C ALA A 54 -1.81 -0.49 -8.21
N ALA A 55 -1.43 -0.02 -9.39
CA ALA A 55 -1.31 1.40 -9.69
C ALA A 55 -2.05 1.75 -10.98
N HIS A 56 -2.46 3.00 -11.08
CA HIS A 56 -3.23 3.51 -12.19
C HIS A 56 -2.64 4.83 -12.66
N TYR A 57 -2.53 4.99 -13.98
CA TYR A 57 -2.09 6.23 -14.57
C TYR A 57 -3.28 7.17 -14.77
N ASP A 58 -3.18 8.38 -14.23
CA ASP A 58 -4.12 9.48 -14.43
C ASP A 58 -3.64 10.37 -15.57
N TYR A 59 -4.21 10.14 -16.75
CA TYR A 59 -3.92 10.89 -17.98
C TYR A 59 -4.21 12.38 -17.87
N ALA A 60 -5.15 12.81 -17.01
CA ALA A 60 -5.49 14.21 -16.89
C ALA A 60 -4.42 15.01 -16.13
N ASN A 61 -3.72 14.35 -15.22
CA ASN A 61 -2.73 14.95 -14.34
C ASN A 61 -1.29 14.48 -14.64
N ASP A 62 -1.10 13.64 -15.67
CA ASP A 62 0.19 13.04 -16.04
C ASP A 62 0.91 12.41 -14.84
N THR A 63 0.18 11.60 -14.07
CA THR A 63 0.69 11.06 -12.80
C THR A 63 0.20 9.64 -12.53
N ILE A 64 1.00 8.88 -11.79
CA ILE A 64 0.63 7.55 -11.32
C ILE A 64 0.06 7.69 -9.90
N TRP A 65 -1.08 7.04 -9.66
CA TRP A 65 -1.65 6.92 -8.35
C TRP A 65 -1.91 5.47 -7.95
N VAL A 66 -1.93 5.27 -6.65
CA VAL A 66 -2.19 4.02 -5.96
C VAL A 66 -3.41 4.23 -5.07
N ASP A 67 -4.24 3.22 -4.92
CA ASP A 67 -5.33 3.26 -3.94
C ASP A 67 -4.77 3.24 -2.51
N ALA A 68 -5.26 4.10 -1.63
CA ALA A 68 -4.71 4.24 -0.29
C ALA A 68 -4.85 2.96 0.55
N LEU A 69 -5.87 2.13 0.31
CA LEU A 69 -6.00 0.84 0.98
C LEU A 69 -4.97 -0.17 0.46
N ASP A 70 -4.67 -0.15 -0.84
CA ASP A 70 -3.60 -0.97 -1.42
C ASP A 70 -2.22 -0.53 -0.92
N ALA A 71 -1.98 0.78 -0.81
CA ALA A 71 -0.74 1.33 -0.24
C ALA A 71 -0.55 0.93 1.23
N ALA A 72 -1.61 1.04 2.04
CA ALA A 72 -1.56 0.64 3.45
C ALA A 72 -1.32 -0.86 3.61
N HIS A 73 -1.97 -1.67 2.77
CA HIS A 73 -1.80 -3.13 2.76
C HIS A 73 -0.37 -3.53 2.39
N PHE A 74 0.17 -2.94 1.32
CA PHE A 74 1.55 -3.16 0.90
C PHE A 74 2.56 -2.81 2.00
N TYR A 75 2.41 -1.62 2.62
CA TYR A 75 3.28 -1.21 3.72
C TYR A 75 3.20 -2.15 4.92
N TYR A 76 1.99 -2.61 5.26
CA TYR A 76 1.79 -3.59 6.32
C TYR A 76 2.54 -4.90 6.03
N CYS A 77 2.51 -5.40 4.79
CA CYS A 77 3.23 -6.59 4.39
C CYS A 77 4.75 -6.40 4.55
N ILE A 78 5.32 -5.29 4.07
CA ILE A 78 6.75 -4.99 4.24
C ILE A 78 7.14 -4.96 5.72
N ARG A 79 6.37 -4.24 6.55
CA ARG A 79 6.65 -4.11 7.99
C ARG A 79 6.55 -5.43 8.73
N SER A 80 5.55 -6.24 8.40
CA SER A 80 5.35 -7.56 9.01
C SER A 80 6.52 -8.50 8.69
N GLU A 81 7.04 -8.46 7.46
CA GLU A 81 8.24 -9.21 7.09
C GLU A 81 9.48 -8.72 7.86
N ALA A 82 9.71 -7.41 7.92
CA ALA A 82 10.83 -6.85 8.67
C ALA A 82 10.82 -7.28 10.15
N ASN A 83 9.63 -7.38 10.76
CA ASN A 83 9.45 -7.86 12.12
C ASN A 83 9.62 -9.39 12.27
N LEU A 84 9.26 -10.18 11.26
CA LEU A 84 9.45 -11.65 11.26
C LEU A 84 10.93 -12.06 11.22
N TYR A 85 11.78 -11.21 10.65
CA TYR A 85 13.22 -11.43 10.56
C TYR A 85 14.04 -10.51 11.49
N ALA A 86 13.38 -9.76 12.37
CA ALA A 86 14.06 -9.01 13.42
C ALA A 86 14.54 -10.00 14.52
N PRO A 87 15.80 -9.90 14.97
CA PRO A 87 16.39 -10.82 15.95
C PRO A 87 15.77 -10.75 17.35
#